data_AF-A0A0R2BGU8-F1
#
_entry.id   AF-A0A0R2BGU8-F1
#
_cell.length_a   1.000
_cell.length_b   1.000
_cell.length_c   1.000
_cell.angle_alpha   90.00
_cell.angle_beta   90.00
_cell.angle_gamma   90.00
#
_symmetry.space_group_name_H-M   'P 1'
#
loop_
_entity.id
_entity.type
_entity.pdbx_description
1 polymer ?
#
loop_
_entity_poly.entity_id
_entity_poly.type
_entity_poly.pdbx_seq_one_letter_code
_entity_poly.pdbx_strand_id
1 'polypeptide(L)'
;MQGVTNVEANRYNLSNNPDVFSGRPEILSAIKDDADSVLPITVVDDEIVKTGTYPTIDELSEYTGLVFVPAEQKNSCCGGSGCC
;
A
#
# COMPACT_ATOMS: atom_id res chain seq x y z
N MET A 1 18.98 -7.26 21.61
CA MET A 1 19.74 -6.55 20.57
C MET A 1 18.72 -6.16 19.49
N GLN A 2 18.26 -4.90 19.54
CA GLN A 2 17.40 -4.15 18.60
C GLN A 2 16.22 -4.90 17.95
N GLY A 3 15.00 -4.64 18.45
CA GLY A 3 13.76 -5.17 17.89
C GLY A 3 13.57 -4.71 16.43
N VAL A 4 13.24 -5.66 15.57
CA VAL A 4 13.03 -5.39 14.14
C VAL A 4 11.72 -4.61 13.96
N THR A 5 11.81 -3.31 13.67
CA THR A 5 10.71 -2.58 13.03
C THR A 5 10.68 -2.96 11.55
N ASN A 6 10.25 -4.19 11.26
CA ASN A 6 9.93 -4.61 9.90
C ASN A 6 8.47 -4.24 9.63
N VAL A 7 8.25 -3.46 8.58
CA VAL A 7 6.90 -3.18 8.08
C VAL A 7 6.74 -3.91 6.76
N GLU A 8 5.80 -4.85 6.75
CA GLU A 8 5.49 -5.67 5.59
C GLU A 8 4.28 -5.07 4.87
N ALA A 9 4.49 -4.62 3.64
CA ALA A 9 3.42 -4.12 2.79
C ALA A 9 3.06 -5.19 1.75
N ASN A 10 1.86 -5.76 1.88
CA ASN A 10 1.32 -6.71 0.91
C ASN A 10 0.22 -6.06 0.09
N ARG A 11 0.36 -6.11 -1.24
CA ARG A 11 -0.66 -5.62 -2.16
C ARG A 11 -1.40 -6.79 -2.79
N TYR A 12 -2.68 -6.88 -2.49
CA TYR A 12 -3.57 -7.86 -3.10
C TYR A 12 -4.43 -7.21 -4.17
N ASN A 13 -4.83 -8.00 -5.16
CA ASN A 13 -5.76 -7.60 -6.20
C ASN A 13 -6.79 -8.72 -6.34
N LEU A 14 -8.06 -8.37 -6.57
CA LEU A 14 -9.14 -9.34 -6.75
C LEU A 14 -8.82 -10.41 -7.80
N SER A 15 -8.18 -10.03 -8.91
CA SER A 15 -7.88 -10.96 -10.01
C SER A 15 -6.77 -11.96 -9.66
N ASN A 16 -5.79 -11.56 -8.85
CA ASN A 16 -4.62 -12.38 -8.54
C ASN A 16 -4.74 -13.12 -7.20
N ASN A 17 -5.52 -12.61 -6.25
CA ASN A 17 -5.59 -13.15 -4.88
C ASN A 17 -7.04 -13.13 -4.35
N PRO A 18 -8.00 -13.81 -4.99
CA PRO A 18 -9.41 -13.80 -4.59
C PRO A 18 -9.67 -14.41 -3.20
N ASP A 19 -8.82 -15.34 -2.76
CA ASP A 19 -8.95 -16.01 -1.45
C ASP A 19 -8.82 -15.03 -0.28
N VAL A 20 -7.95 -14.02 -0.39
CA VAL A 20 -7.73 -13.00 0.66
C VAL A 20 -8.99 -12.17 0.89
N PHE A 21 -9.72 -11.84 -0.18
CA PHE A 21 -10.98 -11.10 -0.09
C PHE A 21 -12.10 -11.98 0.47
N SER A 22 -12.09 -13.28 0.15
CA SER A 22 -13.08 -14.25 0.65
C SER A 22 -13.02 -14.42 2.17
N GLY A 23 -11.83 -14.26 2.76
CA GLY A 23 -11.63 -14.26 4.21
C GLY A 23 -12.04 -12.97 4.93
N ARG A 24 -12.32 -11.87 4.20
CA ARG A 24 -12.68 -10.56 4.77
C ARG A 24 -14.05 -10.08 4.25
N PRO A 25 -15.15 -10.53 4.88
CA PRO A 25 -16.50 -10.25 4.41
C PRO A 25 -16.87 -8.76 4.41
N GLU A 26 -16.26 -7.96 5.28
CA GLU A 26 -16.41 -6.50 5.31
C GLU A 26 -15.88 -5.82 4.04
N ILE A 27 -14.67 -6.19 3.61
CA ILE A 27 -14.03 -5.71 2.39
C ILE A 27 -14.83 -6.18 1.18
N LEU A 28 -15.24 -7.46 1.19
CA LEU A 28 -15.99 -8.06 0.10
C LEU A 28 -17.40 -7.45 -0.05
N SER A 29 -18.04 -7.07 1.06
CA SER A 29 -19.32 -6.36 1.04
C SER A 29 -19.16 -4.94 0.52
N ALA A 30 -18.13 -4.21 0.97
CA ALA A 30 -17.83 -2.87 0.46
C ALA A 30 -17.56 -2.86 -1.06
N ILE A 31 -16.79 -3.84 -1.55
CA ILE A 31 -16.51 -3.99 -3.00
C ILE A 31 -17.76 -4.40 -3.76
N LYS A 32 -18.62 -5.27 -3.20
CA LYS A 32 -19.87 -5.66 -3.85
C LYS A 32 -20.86 -4.51 -3.96
N ASP A 33 -20.86 -3.61 -3.00
CA ASP A 33 -21.73 -2.43 -2.98
C ASP A 33 -21.23 -1.40 -4.00
N ASP A 34 -19.95 -1.01 -3.91
CA ASP A 34 -19.37 -0.01 -4.81
C ASP A 34 -17.85 -0.19 -5.03
N ALA A 35 -17.47 -1.23 -5.80
CA ALA A 35 -16.07 -1.56 -6.09
C ALA A 35 -15.26 -0.37 -6.61
N ASP A 36 -15.84 0.43 -7.50
CA ASP A 36 -15.17 1.56 -8.15
C ASP A 36 -14.91 2.72 -7.17
N SER A 37 -15.81 2.94 -6.20
CA SER A 37 -15.67 4.03 -5.22
C SER A 37 -14.88 3.60 -3.98
N VAL A 38 -14.84 2.32 -3.63
CA VAL A 38 -14.12 1.82 -2.43
C VAL A 38 -12.69 1.36 -2.71
N LEU A 39 -12.35 0.99 -3.94
CA LEU A 39 -10.99 0.60 -4.29
C LEU A 39 -10.12 1.84 -4.57
N PRO A 40 -8.85 1.86 -4.15
CA PRO A 40 -8.15 0.86 -3.33
C PRO A 40 -8.53 0.94 -1.85
N ILE A 41 -8.54 -0.23 -1.18
CA ILE A 41 -8.74 -0.36 0.27
C ILE A 41 -7.37 -0.55 0.92
N THR A 42 -7.07 0.30 1.91
CA THR A 42 -5.85 0.24 2.71
C THR A 42 -6.18 -0.25 4.10
N VAL A 43 -5.46 -1.29 4.53
CA VAL A 43 -5.59 -1.90 5.85
C VAL A 43 -4.25 -1.79 6.57
N VAL A 44 -4.26 -1.35 7.82
CA VAL A 44 -3.10 -1.28 8.71
C VAL A 44 -3.51 -1.93 10.04
N ASP A 45 -2.68 -2.82 10.58
CA ASP A 45 -2.98 -3.56 11.83
C ASP A 45 -4.38 -4.21 11.84
N ASP A 46 -4.74 -4.86 10.73
CA ASP A 46 -6.07 -5.46 10.47
C ASP A 46 -7.25 -4.47 10.34
N GLU A 47 -7.06 -3.17 10.58
CA GLU A 47 -8.08 -2.13 10.50
C GLU A 47 -8.09 -1.37 9.16
N ILE A 48 -9.29 -1.09 8.64
CA ILE A 48 -9.45 -0.28 7.42
C ILE A 48 -9.22 1.18 7.76
N VAL A 49 -8.07 1.71 7.34
CA VAL A 49 -7.72 3.13 7.56
C VAL A 49 -8.20 4.03 6.44
N LYS A 50 -8.33 3.50 5.22
CA LYS A 50 -8.69 4.29 4.04
C LYS A 50 -9.28 3.45 2.92
N THR A 51 -10.24 4.03 2.19
CA THR A 51 -10.89 3.42 1.02
C THR A 51 -11.04 4.45 -0.09
N GLY A 52 -11.09 4.00 -1.34
CA GLY A 52 -11.31 4.84 -2.53
C GLY A 52 -10.09 5.63 -3.00
N THR A 53 -9.05 5.76 -2.18
CA THR A 53 -7.79 6.35 -2.59
C THR A 53 -6.63 5.86 -1.75
N TYR A 54 -5.42 5.95 -2.29
CA TYR A 54 -4.21 5.59 -1.54
C TYR A 54 -3.93 6.63 -0.45
N PRO A 55 -3.50 6.20 0.75
CA PRO A 55 -3.07 7.11 1.79
C PRO A 55 -1.81 7.88 1.35
N THR A 56 -1.64 9.07 1.91
CA THR A 56 -0.41 9.85 1.76
C THR A 56 0.69 9.27 2.64
N ILE A 57 1.93 9.70 2.38
CA ILE A 57 3.09 9.30 3.19
C ILE A 57 2.92 9.78 4.64
N ASP A 58 2.36 10.97 4.84
CA ASP A 58 2.04 11.50 6.18
C ASP A 58 1.06 10.59 6.92
N GLU A 59 -0.04 10.19 6.28
CA GLU A 59 -1.02 9.28 6.87
C GLU A 59 -0.42 7.92 7.18
N LEU A 60 0.39 7.35 6.27
CA LEU A 60 1.11 6.11 6.53
C LEU A 60 2.06 6.23 7.72
N SER A 61 2.69 7.40 7.88
CA SER A 61 3.57 7.69 9.03
C SER A 61 2.76 7.71 10.33
N GLU A 62 1.57 8.31 10.31
CA GLU A 62 0.66 8.32 11.46
C GLU A 62 0.15 6.92 11.81
N TYR A 63 -0.26 6.11 10.82
CA TYR A 63 -0.79 4.77 11.05
C TYR A 63 0.27 3.79 11.55
N THR A 64 1.47 3.84 10.99
CA THR A 64 2.55 2.88 11.32
C THR A 64 3.48 3.37 12.44
N GLY A 65 3.38 4.66 12.81
CA GLY A 65 4.33 5.32 13.70
C GLY A 65 5.75 5.45 13.11
N LEU A 66 5.93 5.15 11.82
CA LEU A 66 7.22 5.25 11.15
C LEU A 66 7.40 6.63 10.51
N VAL A 67 8.64 7.12 10.52
CA VAL A 67 8.99 8.30 9.72
C VAL A 67 9.45 7.83 8.34
N PHE A 68 8.58 7.99 7.35
CA PHE A 68 8.95 7.76 5.96
C PHE A 68 9.84 8.90 5.47
N VAL A 69 11.15 8.65 5.44
CA VAL A 69 12.08 9.52 4.73
C VAL A 69 11.97 9.20 3.24
N PRO A 70 11.65 10.19 2.37
CA PRO A 70 11.70 9.97 0.94
C PRO A 70 13.11 9.50 0.60
N ALA A 71 13.21 8.29 0.04
CA ALA A 71 14.48 7.82 -0.48
C ALA A 71 14.90 8.84 -1.53
N GLU A 72 15.98 9.56 -1.26
CA GLU A 72 16.58 10.51 -2.18
C GLU A 72 16.92 9.72 -3.44
N GLN A 73 16.02 9.76 -4.42
CA GLN A 73 16.26 9.16 -5.71
C GLN A 73 17.34 10.02 -6.34
N LYS A 74 18.61 9.59 -6.16
CA LYS A 74 19.64 9.91 -7.13
C LYS A 74 19.21 9.25 -8.43
N ASN A 75 18.36 9.97 -9.14
CA ASN A 75 18.02 9.72 -10.52
C ASN A 75 19.29 10.04 -11.33
N SER A 76 20.28 9.15 -11.28
CA SER A 76 21.37 9.09 -12.26
C SER A 76 20.85 8.42 -13.53
N CYS A 77 19.74 8.95 -14.04
CA CYS A 77 19.23 8.74 -15.37
C CYS A 77 19.69 9.94 -16.22
N CYS A 78 20.99 10.04 -16.46
CA CYS A 78 21.66 10.94 -17.42
C CYS A 78 23.19 10.77 -17.26
N GLY A 79 23.82 9.94 -18.08
CA GLY A 79 25.29 9.80 -18.01
C GLY A 79 25.84 8.65 -18.83
N GLY A 80 25.74 8.72 -20.14
CA GLY A 80 26.42 7.79 -21.04
C GLY A 80 26.07 8.04 -22.49
N SER A 81 26.88 8.86 -23.14
CA SER A 81 26.85 9.20 -24.56
C SER A 81 26.51 8.03 -25.47
N GLY A 82 25.78 8.33 -26.55
CA GLY A 82 25.69 7.43 -27.68
C GLY A 82 27.09 7.00 -28.15
N CYS A 83 27.22 5.69 -28.38
CA CYS A 83 28.06 5.06 -29.40
C CYS A 83 27.86 3.53 -29.34
N CYS A 84 27.64 2.95 -30.53
CA CYS A 84 27.65 1.53 -30.94
C CYS A 84 26.38 0.70 -30.73
#